data_AF-A0A379LUE6-F1
#
_entry.id   AF-A0A379LUE6-F1
#
_cell.length_a   1.000
_cell.length_b   1.000
_cell.length_c   1.000
_cell.angle_alpha   90.00
_cell.angle_beta   90.00
_cell.angle_gamma   90.00
#
_symmetry.space_group_name_H-M   'P 1'
#
loop_
_entity.id
_entity.type
_entity.pdbx_description
1 polymer ?
#
loop_
_entity_poly.entity_id
_entity_poly.type
_entity_poly.pdbx_seq_one_letter_code
_entity_poly.pdbx_strand_id
1 'polypeptide(L)'
;MLDHMLQNAQQAGLEPHSVEPFVHALMNASKAIQYRYRADWLSSPDSAVPVRDLAETRQQIQQLDTQLLTAISQRLMTGAFSQEDKEFLMSHLTAPHLSESDKNSLFASLSRIQRQH
;
A
#
# COMPACT_ATOMS: atom_id res chain seq x y z
N MET A 1 13.38 -1.36 -1.63
CA MET A 1 11.94 -1.48 -1.31
C MET A 1 11.22 -2.11 -2.49
N LEU A 2 11.22 -1.48 -3.67
CA LEU A 2 10.59 -2.02 -4.87
C LEU A 2 11.07 -3.45 -5.18
N ASP A 3 12.39 -3.66 -5.33
CA ASP A 3 12.94 -4.99 -5.65
C ASP A 3 12.49 -6.08 -4.66
N HIS A 4 12.44 -5.77 -3.37
CA HIS A 4 11.99 -6.68 -2.34
C HIS A 4 10.48 -6.99 -2.47
N MET A 5 9.65 -5.99 -2.79
CA MET A 5 8.23 -6.22 -3.05
C MET A 5 8.00 -7.04 -4.32
N LEU A 6 8.79 -6.83 -5.37
CA LEU A 6 8.71 -7.63 -6.60
C LEU A 6 9.14 -9.08 -6.36
N GLN A 7 10.19 -9.29 -5.57
CA GLN A 7 10.60 -10.63 -5.13
C GLN A 7 9.52 -11.30 -4.27
N ASN A 8 8.96 -10.58 -3.30
CA ASN A 8 7.86 -11.09 -2.46
C ASN A 8 6.61 -11.41 -3.29
N ALA A 9 6.30 -10.58 -4.28
CA ALA A 9 5.20 -10.82 -5.21
C ALA A 9 5.41 -12.12 -5.98
N GLN A 10 6.63 -12.33 -6.50
CA GLN A 10 6.99 -13.57 -7.17
C GLN A 10 6.84 -14.78 -6.24
N GLN A 11 7.34 -14.70 -5.01
CA GLN A 11 7.22 -15.76 -4.01
C GLN A 11 5.76 -16.03 -3.61
N ALA A 12 4.91 -15.00 -3.62
CA ALA A 12 3.48 -15.13 -3.39
C ALA A 12 2.71 -15.67 -4.61
N GLY A 13 3.35 -15.90 -5.76
CA GLY A 13 2.70 -16.36 -6.99
C GLY A 13 1.98 -15.26 -7.77
N LEU A 14 2.39 -14.00 -7.59
CA LEU A 14 1.94 -12.84 -8.38
C LEU A 14 2.94 -12.53 -9.50
N GLU A 15 2.44 -12.06 -10.63
CA GLU A 15 3.30 -11.60 -11.73
C GLU A 15 3.96 -10.26 -11.32
N PRO A 16 5.29 -10.17 -11.19
CA PRO A 16 5.93 -9.00 -10.60
C PRO A 16 5.66 -7.68 -11.33
N HIS A 17 5.65 -7.66 -12.66
CA HIS A 17 5.45 -6.42 -13.42
C HIS A 17 4.03 -5.86 -13.26
N SER A 18 3.04 -6.73 -13.04
CA SER A 18 1.66 -6.36 -12.74
C SER A 18 1.51 -5.73 -11.35
N VAL A 19 2.43 -6.04 -10.44
CA VAL A 19 2.45 -5.53 -9.05
C VAL A 19 3.20 -4.20 -8.94
N GLU A 20 4.20 -3.95 -9.77
CA GLU A 20 5.02 -2.73 -9.73
C GLU A 20 4.21 -1.42 -9.68
N PRO A 21 3.17 -1.20 -10.51
CA PRO A 21 2.34 0.02 -10.42
C PRO A 21 1.66 0.19 -9.06
N PHE A 22 1.26 -0.91 -8.42
CA PHE A 22 0.62 -0.90 -7.10
C PHE A 22 1.62 -0.54 -6.00
N VAL A 23 2.85 -1.07 -6.09
CA VAL A 23 3.94 -0.68 -5.17
C VAL A 23 4.24 0.80 -5.28
N HIS A 24 4.31 1.35 -6.49
CA HIS A 24 4.50 2.78 -6.69
C HIS A 24 3.34 3.60 -6.12
N ALA A 25 2.09 3.16 -6.28
CA ALA A 25 0.94 3.83 -5.68
C ALA A 25 1.02 3.84 -4.14
N LEU A 26 1.42 2.72 -3.50
CA LEU A 26 1.65 2.65 -2.04
C LEU A 26 2.74 3.62 -1.58
N MET A 27 3.87 3.65 -2.30
CA MET A 27 4.96 4.57 -2.00
C MET A 27 4.54 6.04 -2.14
N ASN A 28 3.79 6.38 -3.19
CA ASN A 28 3.34 7.74 -3.44
C ASN A 28 2.33 8.20 -2.39
N ALA A 29 1.33 7.37 -2.07
CA ALA A 29 0.36 7.66 -1.02
C ALA A 29 1.05 7.86 0.33
N SER A 30 2.02 7.00 0.67
CA SER A 30 2.80 7.09 1.91
C SER A 30 3.61 8.40 1.99
N LYS A 31 4.23 8.83 0.89
CA LYS A 31 4.94 10.11 0.83
C LYS A 31 3.99 11.29 0.94
N ALA A 32 2.84 11.23 0.27
CA ALA A 32 1.84 12.29 0.33
C ALA A 32 1.30 12.51 1.75
N ILE A 33 1.02 11.42 2.48
CA ILE A 33 0.68 11.47 3.91
C ILE A 33 1.79 12.14 4.72
N GLN A 34 3.05 11.70 4.55
CA GLN A 34 4.19 12.30 5.25
C GLN A 34 4.34 13.80 4.95
N TYR A 35 4.14 14.23 3.70
CA TYR A 35 4.21 15.64 3.34
C TYR A 35 3.11 16.48 3.99
N ARG A 36 1.89 15.95 4.10
CA ARG A 36 0.78 16.64 4.76
C ARG A 36 1.03 16.79 6.26
N TYR A 37 1.53 15.75 6.93
CA TYR A 37 2.00 15.86 8.32
C TYR A 37 3.08 16.94 8.48
N ARG A 38 4.08 16.94 7.60
CA ARG A 38 5.16 17.96 7.63
C ARG A 38 4.61 19.38 7.42
N ALA A 39 3.58 19.54 6.60
CA ALA A 39 2.95 20.84 6.37
C ALA A 39 2.21 21.32 7.63
N ASP A 40 1.41 20.45 8.27
CA ASP A 40 0.67 20.79 9.48
C ASP A 40 1.60 21.17 10.64
N TRP A 41 2.73 20.45 10.77
CA TRP A 41 3.74 20.72 11.79
C TRP A 41 4.45 22.07 11.64
N LEU A 42 4.36 22.74 10.49
CA LEU A 42 4.88 24.11 10.34
C LEU A 42 4.10 25.12 11.18
N SER A 43 2.79 24.91 11.35
CA SER A 43 1.90 25.81 12.11
C SER A 43 1.45 25.23 13.46
N SER A 44 1.51 23.91 13.62
CA SER A 44 1.11 23.22 14.84
C SER A 44 2.12 22.09 15.11
N PRO A 45 3.28 22.42 15.70
CA PRO A 45 4.31 21.43 16.00
C PRO A 45 3.74 20.34 16.89
N ASP A 46 3.88 19.08 16.48
CA ASP A 46 3.50 17.96 17.32
C ASP A 46 4.60 17.73 18.36
N SER A 47 4.36 18.21 19.57
CA SER A 47 5.36 18.23 20.64
C SER A 47 5.34 16.97 21.52
N ALA A 48 4.51 15.96 21.23
CA ALA A 48 4.16 14.94 22.23
C ALA A 48 4.24 13.47 21.80
N VAL A 49 4.48 13.14 20.53
CA VAL A 49 4.53 11.72 20.11
C VAL A 49 5.97 11.22 20.05
N PRO A 50 6.37 10.23 20.88
CA PRO A 50 7.65 9.55 20.70
C PRO A 50 7.68 8.90 19.32
N VAL A 51 8.63 9.32 18.48
CA VAL A 51 8.83 8.71 17.18
C VAL A 51 9.45 7.33 17.40
N ARG A 52 8.79 6.29 16.89
CA ARG A 52 9.33 4.93 16.90
C ARG A 52 10.65 4.88 16.14
N ASP A 53 11.50 3.94 16.49
CA ASP A 53 12.73 3.73 15.75
C ASP A 53 12.45 3.44 14.26
N LEU A 54 13.29 4.01 13.40
CA LEU A 54 13.10 3.93 11.96
C LEU A 54 13.37 2.51 11.43
N ALA A 55 14.33 1.78 12.02
CA ALA A 55 14.61 0.41 11.63
C ALA A 55 13.45 -0.50 12.04
N GLU A 56 12.93 -0.36 13.25
CA GLU A 56 11.72 -1.08 13.71
C GLU A 56 10.51 -0.79 12.81
N THR A 57 10.28 0.49 12.49
CA THR A 57 9.18 0.91 11.61
C THR A 57 9.32 0.29 10.21
N ARG A 58 10.53 0.28 9.64
CA ARG A 58 10.80 -0.35 8.34
C ARG A 58 10.57 -1.85 8.36
N GLN A 59 10.97 -2.53 9.42
CA GLN A 59 10.75 -3.97 9.57
C GLN A 59 9.25 -4.28 9.63
N GLN A 60 8.47 -3.48 10.37
CA GLN A 60 7.02 -3.64 10.41
C GLN A 60 6.37 -3.42 9.04
N ILE A 61 6.79 -2.39 8.30
CA ILE A 61 6.31 -2.13 6.94
C ILE A 61 6.61 -3.32 6.02
N GLN A 62 7.82 -3.87 6.06
CA GLN A 62 8.19 -5.04 5.25
C GLN A 62 7.36 -6.29 5.56
N GLN A 63 7.01 -6.49 6.83
CA GLN A 63 6.11 -7.58 7.24
C GLN A 63 4.70 -7.36 6.68
N LEU A 64 4.16 -6.15 6.77
CA LEU A 64 2.85 -5.79 6.21
C LEU A 64 2.84 -5.90 4.69
N ASP A 65 3.90 -5.49 4.00
CA ASP A 65 4.05 -5.63 2.54
C ASP A 65 3.95 -7.10 2.12
N THR A 66 4.63 -8.00 2.84
CA THR A 66 4.57 -9.46 2.58
C THR A 66 3.17 -10.02 2.81
N GLN A 67 2.51 -9.62 3.90
CA GLN A 67 1.15 -10.05 4.22
C GLN A 67 0.14 -9.55 3.17
N LEU A 68 0.28 -8.29 2.74
CA LEU A 68 -0.56 -7.68 1.72
C LEU A 68 -0.47 -8.43 0.39
N LEU A 69 0.74 -8.69 -0.11
CA LEU A 69 0.94 -9.41 -1.36
C LEU A 69 0.42 -10.86 -1.29
N THR A 70 0.60 -11.51 -0.14
CA THR A 70 0.04 -12.86 0.11
C THR A 70 -1.49 -12.83 0.09
N ALA A 71 -2.12 -11.86 0.75
CA ALA A 71 -3.57 -11.70 0.78
C ALA A 71 -4.15 -11.40 -0.61
N ILE A 72 -3.49 -10.54 -1.40
CA ILE A 72 -3.86 -10.25 -2.79
C ILE A 72 -3.79 -11.53 -3.62
N SER A 73 -2.69 -12.28 -3.52
CA SER A 73 -2.53 -13.56 -4.21
C SER A 73 -3.66 -14.53 -3.89
N GLN A 74 -3.95 -14.74 -2.60
CA GLN A 74 -5.03 -15.61 -2.15
C GLN A 74 -6.39 -15.16 -2.66
N ARG A 75 -6.69 -13.86 -2.61
CA ARG A 75 -7.96 -13.33 -3.15
C ARG A 75 -8.07 -13.56 -4.64
N LEU A 76 -7.00 -13.42 -5.41
CA LEU A 76 -7.01 -13.67 -6.85
C LEU A 76 -7.20 -15.15 -7.21
N MET A 77 -6.98 -16.09 -6.28
CA MET A 77 -7.32 -17.51 -6.50
C MET A 77 -8.83 -17.74 -6.60
N THR A 78 -9.65 -16.86 -6.00
CA THR A 78 -11.11 -16.94 -6.08
C THR A 78 -11.69 -16.13 -7.24
N GLY A 79 -10.84 -15.57 -8.10
CA GLY A 79 -11.20 -14.72 -9.23
C GLY A 79 -10.70 -13.28 -9.10
N ALA A 80 -10.86 -12.49 -10.15
CA ALA A 80 -10.49 -11.07 -10.14
C ALA A 80 -11.31 -10.27 -9.11
N PHE A 81 -10.79 -9.09 -8.72
CA PHE A 81 -11.53 -8.14 -7.90
C PHE A 81 -12.75 -7.61 -8.65
N SER A 82 -13.94 -7.81 -8.10
CA SER A 82 -15.17 -7.24 -8.63
C SER A 82 -15.24 -5.74 -8.35
N GLN A 83 -16.26 -5.06 -8.87
CA GLN A 83 -16.50 -3.66 -8.55
C GLN A 83 -16.91 -3.50 -7.07
N GLU A 84 -17.74 -4.40 -6.55
CA GLU A 84 -18.19 -4.41 -5.16
C GLU A 84 -17.02 -4.63 -4.19
N ASP A 85 -16.07 -5.52 -4.52
CA ASP A 85 -14.86 -5.70 -3.70
C ASP A 85 -14.08 -4.40 -3.58
N LYS A 86 -13.94 -3.66 -4.69
CA LYS A 86 -13.19 -2.40 -4.72
C LYS A 86 -13.88 -1.32 -3.92
N GLU A 87 -15.20 -1.18 -4.07
CA GLU A 87 -16.00 -0.23 -3.29
C GLU A 87 -15.93 -0.53 -1.80
N PHE A 88 -16.06 -1.80 -1.43
CA PHE A 88 -15.89 -2.25 -0.05
C PHE A 88 -14.50 -1.92 0.50
N LEU A 89 -13.43 -2.27 -0.23
CA LEU A 89 -12.07 -1.97 0.21
C LEU A 89 -11.81 -0.46 0.28
N MET A 90 -12.34 0.33 -0.66
CA MET A 90 -12.16 1.78 -0.70
C MET A 90 -12.85 2.48 0.47
N SER A 91 -14.02 2.01 0.88
CA SER A 91 -14.72 2.54 2.07
C SER A 91 -13.97 2.22 3.37
N HIS A 92 -13.24 1.10 3.43
CA HIS A 92 -12.47 0.70 4.61
C HIS A 92 -11.05 1.28 4.64
N LEU A 93 -10.51 1.72 3.50
CA LEU A 93 -9.20 2.33 3.42
C LEU A 93 -9.24 3.78 3.92
N THR A 94 -9.13 3.96 5.24
CA THR A 94 -9.16 5.26 5.90
C THR A 94 -7.94 5.43 6.79
N ALA A 95 -7.24 6.55 6.61
CA ALA A 95 -6.13 6.98 7.45
C ALA A 95 -6.08 8.52 7.45
N PRO A 96 -5.55 9.15 8.52
CA PRO A 96 -5.28 10.58 8.51
C PRO A 96 -4.43 10.99 7.30
N HIS A 97 -4.77 12.13 6.70
CA HIS A 97 -4.10 12.68 5.52
C HIS A 97 -4.07 11.79 4.26
N LEU A 98 -4.81 10.69 4.21
CA LEU A 98 -4.99 9.92 2.99
C LEU A 98 -6.10 10.55 2.13
N SER A 99 -5.77 11.00 0.92
CA SER A 99 -6.73 11.66 0.04
C SER A 99 -7.50 10.67 -0.83
N GLU A 100 -8.66 11.09 -1.35
CA GLU A 100 -9.43 10.33 -2.35
C GLU A 100 -8.58 9.95 -3.57
N SER A 101 -7.73 10.88 -4.05
CA SER A 101 -6.84 10.65 -5.19
C SER A 101 -5.78 9.57 -4.92
N ASP A 102 -5.27 9.50 -3.69
CA ASP A 102 -4.34 8.45 -3.27
C ASP A 102 -5.04 7.09 -3.31
N LYS A 103 -6.28 7.01 -2.79
CA LYS A 103 -7.10 5.79 -2.83
C LYS A 103 -7.38 5.36 -4.27
N ASN A 104 -7.84 6.28 -5.12
CA ASN A 104 -8.15 5.98 -6.52
C ASN A 104 -6.94 5.42 -7.27
N SER A 105 -5.74 5.97 -7.03
CA SER A 105 -4.49 5.47 -7.62
C SER A 105 -4.16 4.05 -7.15
N LEU A 106 -4.37 3.75 -5.87
CA LEU A 106 -4.19 2.41 -5.29
C LEU A 106 -5.15 1.39 -5.91
N PHE A 107 -6.45 1.71 -6.02
CA PHE A 107 -7.43 0.76 -6.57
C PHE A 107 -7.30 0.57 -8.08
N ALA A 108 -6.93 1.62 -8.82
CA ALA A 108 -6.65 1.53 -10.24
C ALA A 108 -5.46 0.59 -10.53
N SER A 109 -4.44 0.61 -9.68
CA SER A 109 -3.27 -0.27 -9.79
C SER A 109 -3.52 -1.68 -9.24
N LEU A 110 -4.24 -1.81 -8.11
CA LEU A 110 -4.68 -3.11 -7.57
C LEU A 110 -5.45 -3.94 -8.60
N SER A 111 -6.31 -3.29 -9.39
CA SER A 111 -7.10 -3.92 -10.45
C SER A 111 -6.28 -4.54 -11.58
N ARG A 112 -4.99 -4.20 -11.69
CA ARG A 112 -4.09 -4.67 -12.75
C ARG A 112 -3.22 -5.84 -12.28
N ILE A 113 -3.22 -6.16 -10.99
CA ILE A 113 -2.39 -7.24 -10.44
C ILE A 113 -2.90 -8.59 -10.96
N GLN A 114 -1.97 -9.42 -11.40
CA GLN A 114 -2.23 -10.75 -11.94
C GLN A 114 -1.45 -11.81 -11.18
N ARG A 115 -1.98 -13.03 -11.17
CA ARG A 115 -1.23 -14.21 -10.72
C ARG A 115 -0.28 -14.66 -11.82
N GLN A 116 0.78 -15.37 -11.43
CA GLN A 116 1.61 -16.09 -12.39
C GLN A 116 0.81 -17.23 -13.03
N HIS A 117 1.07 -17.46 -14.31
CA HIS A 117 0.53 -18.59 -15.07
C HIS A 117 1.23 -19.90 -14.71
#